data_AF-A0A502CPW7-F1
#
_entry.id   AF-A0A502CPW7-F1
#
_cell.length_a   1.000
_cell.length_b   1.000
_cell.length_c   1.000
_cell.angle_alpha   90.00
_cell.angle_beta   90.00
_cell.angle_gamma   90.00
#
_symmetry.space_group_name_H-M   'P 1'
#
loop_
_entity.id
_entity.type
_entity.pdbx_description
1 polymer ?
#
loop_
_entity_poly.entity_id
_entity_poly.type
_entity_poly.pdbx_seq_one_letter_code
_entity_poly.pdbx_strand_id
1 'polypeptide(L)'
;MPPREGPEDQTVRQYRYLLRTAPLDALEAAHIDALAAIDPAHREVVLRTVQAELVAGAHLRPDDITPLAHLATLGERRSPGVLTRSVPAPALTALADAVINSEPAFGLFSGYAAWDGLDPEPPEEQDDSEHAEKWHAAHATRDGTAPGMNGAFGGV
;
A
#
# COMPACT_ATOMS: atom_id res chain seq x y z
N MET A 1 -18.23 17.84 -16.20
CA MET A 1 -18.60 16.53 -15.62
C MET A 1 -17.34 15.70 -15.56
N PRO A 2 -16.95 15.13 -14.41
CA PRO A 2 -15.94 14.08 -14.44
C PRO A 2 -16.48 12.91 -15.28
N PRO A 3 -15.63 12.16 -15.99
CA PRO A 3 -16.07 10.94 -16.66
C PRO A 3 -16.75 10.05 -15.63
N ARG A 4 -17.97 9.57 -15.95
CA ARG A 4 -18.57 8.50 -15.17
C ARG A 4 -17.71 7.28 -15.44
N GLU A 5 -16.88 6.90 -14.50
CA GLU A 5 -16.18 5.63 -14.54
C GLU A 5 -17.22 4.54 -14.79
N GLY A 6 -16.97 3.70 -15.79
CA GLY A 6 -17.86 2.57 -16.09
C GLY A 6 -17.96 1.63 -14.88
N PRO A 7 -18.88 0.66 -14.91
CA PRO A 7 -18.92 -0.35 -13.85
C PRO A 7 -17.56 -1.02 -13.69
N GLU A 8 -17.05 -1.07 -12.44
CA GLU A 8 -15.82 -1.77 -12.08
C GLU A 8 -15.90 -3.24 -12.50
N ASP A 9 -14.78 -3.79 -12.95
CA ASP A 9 -14.67 -5.21 -13.25
C ASP A 9 -14.96 -6.06 -11.99
N GLN A 10 -15.88 -7.02 -12.12
CA GLN A 10 -16.36 -7.83 -11.00
C GLN A 10 -15.26 -8.69 -10.36
N THR A 11 -14.32 -9.19 -11.15
CA THR A 11 -13.18 -9.97 -10.69
C THR A 11 -12.22 -9.08 -9.90
N VAL A 12 -11.91 -7.89 -10.42
CA VAL A 12 -11.09 -6.91 -9.70
C VAL A 12 -11.74 -6.49 -8.37
N ARG A 13 -13.07 -6.29 -8.36
CA ARG A 13 -13.81 -5.96 -7.14
C ARG A 13 -13.74 -7.07 -6.09
N GLN A 14 -13.90 -8.33 -6.49
CA GLN A 14 -13.77 -9.48 -5.58
C GLN A 14 -12.35 -9.61 -5.04
N TYR A 15 -11.35 -9.38 -5.88
CA TYR A 15 -9.97 -9.38 -5.46
C TYR A 15 -9.67 -8.28 -4.45
N ARG A 16 -10.15 -7.05 -4.68
CA ARG A 16 -10.06 -5.94 -3.70
C ARG A 16 -10.65 -6.32 -2.34
N TYR A 17 -11.80 -6.98 -2.33
CA TYR A 17 -12.37 -7.48 -1.08
C TYR A 17 -11.41 -8.43 -0.35
N LEU A 18 -10.85 -9.43 -1.04
CA LEU A 18 -9.89 -10.36 -0.44
C LEU A 18 -8.66 -9.63 0.10
N LEU A 19 -8.10 -8.66 -0.63
CA LEU A 19 -6.97 -7.86 -0.16
C LEU A 19 -7.26 -7.11 1.16
N ARG A 20 -8.54 -6.77 1.41
CA ARG A 20 -8.98 -6.03 2.61
C ARG A 20 -9.37 -6.92 3.77
N THR A 21 -9.93 -8.10 3.52
CA THR A 21 -10.59 -8.90 4.57
C THR A 21 -9.92 -10.25 4.83
N ALA A 22 -9.11 -10.75 3.91
CA ALA A 22 -8.43 -12.02 4.08
C ALA A 22 -7.37 -11.95 5.20
N PRO A 23 -7.21 -13.02 5.99
CA PRO A 23 -6.01 -13.21 6.80
C PRO A 23 -4.76 -13.17 5.91
N LEU A 24 -3.68 -12.57 6.43
CA LEU A 24 -2.47 -12.31 5.64
C LEU A 24 -1.82 -13.60 5.12
N ASP A 25 -1.80 -14.64 5.94
CA ASP A 25 -1.27 -15.97 5.60
C ASP A 25 -2.12 -16.67 4.52
N ALA A 26 -3.44 -16.58 4.62
CA ALA A 26 -4.35 -17.12 3.61
C ALA A 26 -4.24 -16.37 2.27
N LEU A 27 -4.07 -15.04 2.32
CA LEU A 27 -3.85 -14.23 1.13
C LEU A 27 -2.53 -14.58 0.44
N GLU A 28 -1.44 -14.69 1.21
CA GLU A 28 -0.14 -15.10 0.66
C GLU A 28 -0.22 -16.48 0.01
N ALA A 29 -0.88 -17.45 0.66
CA ALA A 29 -1.10 -18.78 0.08
C ALA A 29 -1.91 -18.72 -1.22
N ALA A 30 -2.97 -17.89 -1.27
CA ALA A 30 -3.77 -17.69 -2.48
C ALA A 30 -2.93 -17.06 -3.62
N HIS A 31 -2.04 -16.11 -3.32
CA HIS A 31 -1.11 -15.56 -4.30
C HIS A 31 -0.11 -16.59 -4.81
N ILE A 32 0.38 -17.49 -3.95
CA ILE A 32 1.29 -18.59 -4.36
C ILE A 32 0.59 -19.48 -5.40
N ASP A 33 -0.61 -19.96 -5.08
CA ASP A 33 -1.40 -20.81 -5.97
C ASP A 33 -1.72 -20.10 -7.29
N ALA A 34 -2.15 -18.83 -7.20
CA ALA A 34 -2.49 -18.03 -8.36
C ALA A 34 -1.30 -17.79 -9.28
N LEU A 35 -0.15 -17.38 -8.72
CA LEU A 35 1.05 -17.12 -9.51
C LEU A 35 1.57 -18.40 -10.17
N ALA A 36 1.44 -19.55 -9.52
CA ALA A 36 1.76 -20.85 -10.12
C ALA A 36 0.82 -21.19 -11.31
N ALA A 37 -0.45 -20.79 -11.24
CA ALA A 37 -1.47 -21.13 -12.23
C ALA A 37 -1.51 -20.20 -13.46
N ILE A 38 -1.17 -18.91 -13.33
CA ILE A 38 -1.24 -17.96 -14.45
C ILE A 38 -0.11 -18.15 -15.48
N ASP A 39 -0.33 -17.60 -16.68
CA ASP A 39 0.66 -17.58 -17.77
C ASP A 39 1.99 -16.90 -17.33
N PRO A 40 3.16 -17.44 -17.71
CA PRO A 40 4.45 -16.85 -17.37
C PRO A 40 4.62 -15.39 -17.80
N ALA A 41 4.00 -14.96 -18.91
CA ALA A 41 4.04 -13.57 -19.35
C ALA A 41 3.31 -12.62 -18.39
N HIS A 42 2.17 -13.04 -17.83
CA HIS A 42 1.48 -12.27 -16.79
C HIS A 42 2.30 -12.25 -15.50
N ARG A 43 2.96 -13.36 -15.17
CA ARG A 43 3.85 -13.45 -14.00
C ARG A 43 5.03 -12.49 -14.11
N GLU A 44 5.63 -12.36 -15.29
CA GLU A 44 6.70 -11.39 -15.56
C GLU A 44 6.20 -9.95 -15.37
N VAL A 45 4.99 -9.64 -15.81
CA VAL A 45 4.37 -8.32 -15.60
C VAL A 45 4.17 -8.02 -14.11
N VAL A 46 3.68 -8.98 -13.33
CA VAL A 46 3.53 -8.84 -11.87
C VAL A 46 4.89 -8.64 -11.21
N LEU A 47 5.90 -9.45 -11.58
CA LEU A 47 7.27 -9.33 -11.08
C LEU A 47 7.84 -7.93 -11.31
N ARG A 48 7.76 -7.40 -12.53
CA ARG A 48 8.29 -6.07 -12.83
C ARG A 48 7.59 -4.99 -12.01
N THR A 49 6.29 -5.12 -11.80
CA THR A 49 5.51 -4.18 -10.97
C THR A 49 5.96 -4.24 -9.52
N VAL A 50 6.10 -5.45 -8.95
CA VAL A 50 6.59 -5.66 -7.59
C VAL A 50 8.01 -5.10 -7.41
N GLN A 51 8.91 -5.31 -8.38
CA GLN A 51 10.26 -4.75 -8.34
C GLN A 51 10.28 -3.21 -8.41
N ALA A 52 9.35 -2.61 -9.17
CA ALA A 52 9.24 -1.17 -9.31
C ALA A 52 8.69 -0.50 -8.03
N GLU A 53 7.65 -1.09 -7.44
CA GLU A 53 6.89 -0.46 -6.34
C GLU A 53 7.42 -0.82 -4.95
N LEU A 54 7.98 -2.02 -4.76
CA LEU A 54 8.22 -2.58 -3.43
C LEU A 54 9.70 -2.79 -3.10
N VAL A 55 10.47 -3.35 -4.03
CA VAL A 55 11.88 -3.71 -3.78
C VAL A 55 12.76 -3.41 -4.99
N ALA A 56 13.37 -2.23 -4.99
CA ALA A 56 14.48 -1.92 -5.88
C ALA A 56 15.69 -2.81 -5.53
N GLY A 57 16.10 -3.69 -6.44
CA GLY A 57 17.33 -4.49 -6.31
C GLY A 57 17.15 -5.96 -5.90
N ALA A 58 15.93 -6.45 -5.70
CA ALA A 58 15.70 -7.89 -5.54
C ALA A 58 15.97 -8.64 -6.85
N HIS A 59 16.91 -9.59 -6.84
CA HIS A 59 17.17 -10.45 -7.99
C HIS A 59 16.18 -11.61 -8.02
N LEU A 60 14.95 -11.29 -8.41
CA LEU A 60 13.86 -12.24 -8.58
C LEU A 60 13.67 -12.58 -10.04
N ARG A 61 13.38 -13.85 -10.30
CA ARG A 61 12.95 -14.39 -11.59
C ARG A 61 11.44 -14.59 -11.55
N PRO A 62 10.77 -14.63 -12.72
CA PRO A 62 9.33 -14.88 -12.76
C PRO A 62 8.96 -16.17 -12.04
N ASP A 63 9.78 -17.22 -12.13
CA ASP A 63 9.51 -18.52 -11.52
C ASP A 63 9.78 -18.61 -10.01
N ASP A 64 10.24 -17.53 -9.37
CA ASP A 64 10.41 -17.46 -7.91
C ASP A 64 9.05 -17.17 -7.24
N ILE A 65 8.10 -18.11 -7.39
CA ILE A 65 6.69 -17.95 -7.02
C ILE A 65 6.49 -17.54 -5.57
N THR A 66 7.08 -18.28 -4.63
CA THR A 66 6.90 -18.02 -3.20
C THR A 66 7.47 -16.66 -2.78
N PRO A 67 8.72 -16.31 -3.13
CA PRO A 67 9.23 -14.95 -2.89
C PRO A 67 8.40 -13.83 -3.55
N LEU A 68 7.90 -14.05 -4.76
CA LEU A 68 7.07 -13.07 -5.47
C LEU A 68 5.73 -12.85 -4.77
N ALA A 69 5.05 -13.93 -4.37
CA ALA A 69 3.80 -13.89 -3.61
C ALA A 69 3.97 -13.17 -2.27
N HIS A 70 5.04 -13.51 -1.55
CA HIS A 70 5.37 -12.91 -0.27
C HIS A 70 5.58 -11.39 -0.40
N LEU A 71 6.36 -10.94 -1.39
CA LEU A 71 6.58 -9.51 -1.62
C LEU A 71 5.30 -8.81 -2.05
N ALA A 72 4.51 -9.39 -2.95
CA ALA A 72 3.23 -8.82 -3.36
C ALA A 72 2.30 -8.61 -2.15
N THR A 73 2.22 -9.59 -1.25
CA THR A 73 1.42 -9.53 -0.04
C THR A 73 1.92 -8.49 0.96
N LEU A 74 3.24 -8.42 1.19
CA LEU A 74 3.84 -7.39 2.03
C LEU A 74 3.65 -5.98 1.45
N GLY A 75 3.70 -5.85 0.13
CA GLY A 75 3.45 -4.60 -0.57
C GLY A 75 2.04 -4.11 -0.37
N GLU A 76 1.06 -4.99 -0.57
CA GLU A 76 -0.34 -4.68 -0.31
C GLU A 76 -0.57 -4.29 1.16
N ARG A 77 0.07 -4.98 2.10
CA ARG A 77 -0.02 -4.61 3.52
C ARG A 77 0.55 -3.22 3.81
N ARG A 78 1.65 -2.85 3.13
CA ARG A 78 2.33 -1.56 3.33
C ARG A 78 1.63 -0.40 2.63
N SER A 79 1.13 -0.65 1.43
CA SER A 79 0.44 0.32 0.59
C SER A 79 -0.80 -0.36 -0.02
N PRO A 80 -1.91 -0.39 0.72
CA PRO A 80 -3.11 -1.06 0.24
C PRO A 80 -3.59 -0.51 -1.11
N GLY A 81 -3.93 -1.40 -2.02
CA GLY A 81 -4.30 -1.11 -3.40
C GLY A 81 -3.11 -0.97 -4.36
N VAL A 82 -1.87 -1.20 -3.92
CA VAL A 82 -0.69 -1.07 -4.80
C VAL A 82 -0.76 -2.05 -5.97
N LEU A 83 -1.23 -3.28 -5.75
CA LEU A 83 -1.34 -4.27 -6.83
C LEU A 83 -2.43 -3.88 -7.83
N THR A 84 -3.59 -3.45 -7.35
CA THR A 84 -4.73 -3.08 -8.21
C THR A 84 -4.49 -1.78 -8.98
N ARG A 85 -3.67 -0.87 -8.43
CA ARG A 85 -3.29 0.39 -9.07
C ARG A 85 -2.13 0.24 -10.05
N SER A 86 -1.14 -0.59 -9.74
CA SER A 86 0.14 -0.60 -10.48
C SER A 86 0.27 -1.76 -11.46
N VAL A 87 -0.44 -2.89 -11.26
CA VAL A 87 -0.40 -4.01 -12.22
C VAL A 87 -1.29 -3.68 -13.41
N PRO A 88 -0.80 -3.78 -14.67
CA PRO A 88 -1.61 -3.59 -15.86
C PRO A 88 -2.86 -4.49 -15.89
N ALA A 89 -3.98 -3.94 -16.35
CA ALA A 89 -5.30 -4.59 -16.26
C ALA A 89 -5.38 -6.05 -16.76
N PRO A 90 -4.75 -6.46 -17.88
CA PRO A 90 -4.79 -7.87 -18.31
C PRO A 90 -4.13 -8.82 -17.31
N ALA A 91 -2.94 -8.47 -16.82
CA ALA A 91 -2.21 -9.27 -15.84
C ALA A 91 -2.90 -9.24 -14.46
N LEU A 92 -3.45 -8.09 -14.07
CA LEU A 92 -4.23 -7.95 -12.85
C LEU A 92 -5.47 -8.83 -12.87
N THR A 93 -6.22 -8.84 -13.97
CA THR A 93 -7.44 -9.65 -14.10
C THR A 93 -7.11 -11.13 -14.06
N ALA A 94 -6.04 -11.57 -14.72
CA ALA A 94 -5.58 -12.95 -14.69
C ALA A 94 -5.14 -13.39 -13.28
N LEU A 95 -4.38 -12.53 -12.57
CA LEU A 95 -3.98 -12.80 -11.19
C LEU A 95 -5.19 -12.84 -10.25
N ALA A 96 -6.09 -11.86 -10.37
CA ALA A 96 -7.29 -11.75 -9.56
C ALA A 96 -8.18 -12.98 -9.73
N ASP A 97 -8.47 -13.39 -10.97
CA ASP A 97 -9.25 -14.59 -11.27
C ASP A 97 -8.60 -15.85 -10.66
N ALA A 98 -7.28 -16.00 -10.79
CA ALA A 98 -6.57 -17.14 -10.23
C ALA A 98 -6.56 -17.14 -8.68
N VAL A 99 -6.45 -15.96 -8.04
CA VAL A 99 -6.57 -15.83 -6.57
C VAL A 99 -7.96 -16.22 -6.10
N ILE A 100 -9.01 -15.68 -6.75
CA ILE A 100 -10.41 -15.91 -6.38
C ILE A 100 -10.78 -17.40 -6.46
N ASN A 101 -10.23 -18.10 -7.45
CA ASN A 101 -10.50 -19.53 -7.68
C ASN A 101 -9.49 -20.47 -6.98
N SER A 102 -8.58 -19.95 -6.16
CA SER A 102 -7.61 -20.75 -5.41
C SER A 102 -8.25 -21.45 -4.20
N GLU A 103 -7.67 -22.57 -3.77
CA GLU A 103 -8.15 -23.30 -2.58
C GLU A 103 -8.04 -22.47 -1.29
N PRO A 104 -6.94 -21.72 -1.02
CA PRO A 104 -6.84 -20.87 0.16
C PRO A 104 -7.86 -19.73 0.22
N ALA A 105 -8.41 -19.32 -0.93
CA ALA A 105 -9.47 -18.31 -0.98
C ALA A 105 -10.86 -18.86 -0.58
N PHE A 106 -11.00 -20.18 -0.45
CA PHE A 106 -12.27 -20.80 -0.09
C PHE A 106 -12.73 -20.32 1.30
N GLY A 107 -13.98 -19.86 1.37
CA GLY A 107 -14.59 -19.34 2.60
C GLY A 107 -14.21 -17.89 2.96
N LEU A 108 -13.21 -17.30 2.30
CA LEU A 108 -12.79 -15.91 2.55
C LEU A 108 -13.80 -14.87 2.06
N PHE A 109 -14.72 -15.25 1.16
CA PHE A 109 -15.80 -14.40 0.68
C PHE A 109 -16.99 -14.23 1.65
N SER A 110 -16.89 -14.78 2.86
CA SER A 110 -17.87 -14.57 3.91
C SER A 110 -17.99 -13.08 4.24
N GLY A 111 -19.13 -12.46 3.92
CA GLY A 111 -19.37 -11.02 4.11
C GLY A 111 -19.34 -10.19 2.82
N TYR A 112 -18.89 -10.75 1.69
CA TYR A 112 -18.79 -10.02 0.41
C TYR A 112 -20.12 -9.42 -0.05
N ALA A 113 -21.22 -10.17 0.10
CA ALA A 113 -22.56 -9.71 -0.31
C ALA A 113 -23.05 -8.47 0.47
N ALA A 114 -22.50 -8.21 1.66
CA ALA A 114 -22.83 -7.05 2.47
C ALA A 114 -21.83 -5.90 2.30
N TRP A 115 -20.72 -6.12 1.58
CA TRP A 115 -19.69 -5.11 1.37
C TRP A 115 -20.14 -4.09 0.32
N ASP A 116 -20.15 -2.81 0.71
CA ASP A 116 -20.57 -1.70 -0.14
C ASP A 116 -19.57 -1.37 -1.26
N GLY A 117 -18.34 -1.91 -1.18
CA GLY A 117 -17.27 -1.70 -2.16
C GLY A 117 -16.40 -0.49 -1.87
N LEU A 118 -16.62 0.21 -0.75
CA LEU A 118 -15.82 1.36 -0.36
C LEU A 118 -14.59 0.90 0.42
N ASP A 119 -13.43 1.45 0.06
CA ASP A 119 -12.25 1.38 0.92
C ASP A 119 -12.48 2.33 2.11
N PRO A 120 -12.10 1.97 3.35
CA PRO A 120 -12.17 2.90 4.47
C PRO A 120 -11.30 4.12 4.13
N GLU A 121 -11.82 5.33 4.34
CA GLU A 121 -11.04 6.55 4.11
C GLU A 121 -9.71 6.46 4.89
N PRO A 122 -8.56 6.78 4.25
CA PRO A 122 -7.37 7.02 5.03
C PRO A 122 -7.74 8.07 6.08
N PRO A 123 -7.27 7.94 7.34
CA PRO A 123 -7.52 8.99 8.31
C PRO A 123 -7.12 10.31 7.67
N GLU A 124 -8.01 11.30 7.70
CA GLU A 124 -7.68 12.66 7.29
C GLU A 124 -6.33 12.98 7.94
N GLU A 125 -5.28 13.17 7.13
CA GLU A 125 -4.03 13.71 7.63
C GLU A 125 -4.44 15.03 8.28
N GLN A 126 -4.44 15.05 9.61
CA GLN A 126 -4.59 16.29 10.36
C GLN A 126 -3.56 17.21 9.75
N ASP A 127 -4.02 18.35 9.25
CA ASP A 127 -3.19 19.35 8.62
C ASP A 127 -2.13 19.80 9.64
N ASP A 128 -0.99 19.09 9.64
CA ASP A 128 0.12 19.32 10.55
C ASP A 128 0.78 20.69 10.28
N SER A 129 0.30 21.44 9.28
CA SER A 129 0.67 22.84 9.09
C SER A 129 0.21 23.72 10.28
N GLU A 130 -0.93 23.43 10.91
CA GLU A 130 -1.36 24.13 12.14
C GLU A 130 -0.49 23.73 13.35
N HIS A 131 -0.03 22.48 13.40
CA HIS A 131 0.88 22.00 14.45
C HIS A 131 2.29 22.61 14.31
N ALA A 132 2.79 22.73 13.07
CA ALA A 132 4.07 23.37 12.75
C ALA A 132 4.10 24.85 13.13
N GLU A 133 3.01 25.59 12.88
CA GLU A 133 2.89 27.00 13.31
C GLU A 133 2.94 27.13 14.84
N LYS A 134 2.34 26.18 15.57
CA LYS A 134 2.31 26.18 17.03
C LYS A 134 3.69 25.92 17.65
N TRP A 135 4.52 25.09 17.03
CA TRP A 135 5.92 24.87 17.45
C TRP A 135 6.79 26.11 17.22
N HIS A 136 6.65 26.79 16.09
CA HIS A 136 7.39 28.02 15.83
C HIS A 136 6.96 29.17 16.76
N ALA A 137 5.67 29.31 17.07
CA ALA A 137 5.17 30.29 18.03
C ALA A 137 5.65 30.02 19.48
N ALA A 138 5.74 28.75 19.88
CA ALA A 138 6.22 28.37 21.21
C ALA A 138 7.75 28.56 21.39
N HIS A 139 8.53 28.50 20.30
CA HIS A 139 9.98 28.74 20.34
C HIS A 139 10.38 30.20 20.10
N ALA A 140 9.53 31.01 19.44
CA ALA A 140 9.76 32.45 19.25
C ALA A 140 9.56 33.29 20.53
N THR A 141 8.85 32.77 21.54
CA THR A 141 8.56 33.50 22.80
C THR A 141 9.65 33.33 23.86
N ARG A 142 10.69 32.53 23.59
CA ARG A 142 11.76 32.23 24.55
C ARG A 142 13.10 32.94 24.32
N ASP A 143 13.22 33.67 23.21
CA ASP A 143 14.49 34.33 22.86
C ASP A 143 14.26 35.83 22.64
N GLY A 144 14.36 36.59 23.72
CA GLY A 144 14.22 38.04 23.65
C GLY A 144 14.00 38.72 24.97
N THR A 145 15.04 38.80 25.82
CA THR A 145 15.35 40.00 26.63
C THR A 145 16.75 39.84 27.22
N ALA A 146 17.72 40.49 26.60
CA ALA A 146 18.88 41.01 27.31
C ALA A 146 18.71 42.53 27.44
N PRO A 147 18.99 43.10 28.62
CA PRO A 147 19.69 44.38 28.67
C PRO A 147 20.91 44.30 29.59
N GLY A 148 21.97 44.98 29.17
CA GLY A 148 23.33 44.76 29.62
C GLY A 148 23.71 45.34 30.98
N MET A 149 24.94 45.02 31.37
CA MET A 149 25.69 45.75 32.39
C MET A 149 27.18 45.67 32.05
N ASN A 150 27.77 46.87 31.95
CA ASN A 150 29.17 47.17 31.67
C ASN A 150 29.98 47.24 32.98
N GLY A 151 31.25 46.87 32.92
CA GLY A 151 32.29 47.14 33.94
C GLY A 151 32.83 45.85 34.59
N ALA A 152 34.13 45.61 34.76
CA ALA A 152 35.32 46.42 34.60
C ALA A 152 36.56 45.50 34.48
N PHE A 153 37.57 45.92 33.72
CA PHE A 153 38.93 45.36 33.73
C PHE A 153 39.95 46.49 33.91
N GLY A 154 40.97 46.24 34.73
CA GLY A 154 42.11 47.10 35.09
C GLY A 154 42.32 47.01 36.60
N GLY A 155 43.45 46.63 37.18
CA GLY A 155 44.83 46.58 36.74
C GLY A 155 45.67 47.12 37.91
N VAL A 156 46.62 46.31 38.39
CA VAL A 156 47.59 46.46 39.52
C VAL A 156 47.07 46.44 40.95
#